data_AF-A0AAJ3UBL7-F1
#
_entry.id   AF-A0AAJ3UBL7-F1
#
_cell.length_a   1.000
_cell.length_b   1.000
_cell.length_c   1.000
_cell.angle_alpha   90.00
_cell.angle_beta   90.00
_cell.angle_gamma   90.00
#
_symmetry.space_group_name_H-M   'P 1'
#
loop_
_entity.id
_entity.type
_entity.pdbx_description
1 polymer ?
#
loop_
_entity_poly.entity_id
_entity_poly.type
_entity_poly.pdbx_seq_one_letter_code
_entity_poly.pdbx_strand_id
1 'polypeptide(L)'
;MNDMHSLGRLIAPAQERNGWSLSDLAARADRAGYDMSHASFARLKSTPVTSIKGENITMLALVLRAPVAHVVTAALESIGVELDSALHPSVLDVVQESPDLSTYDQELLAAVLRVMLDRRRTDHHDERDHADQDQDRERGTAERGGARGGDAGAEQKTAAADAPADFDLAAHPDFELTRDRQAREWGDVGEENQDPGDEAGA
;
A
#
# COMPACT_ATOMS: atom_id res chain seq x y z
N MET A 1 15.83 9.45 -14.36
CA MET A 1 15.97 8.01 -14.04
C MET A 1 15.47 7.22 -15.24
N ASN A 2 16.11 6.13 -15.62
CA ASN A 2 15.48 5.19 -16.57
C ASN A 2 14.30 4.55 -15.85
N ASP A 3 13.08 4.75 -16.34
CA ASP A 3 11.91 4.08 -15.81
C ASP A 3 12.11 2.57 -15.93
N MET A 4 12.04 1.89 -14.79
CA MET A 4 12.25 0.46 -14.71
C MET A 4 11.10 -0.26 -15.43
N HIS A 5 11.43 -1.12 -16.39
CA HIS A 5 10.43 -1.88 -17.14
C HIS A 5 9.70 -2.89 -16.24
N SER A 6 8.58 -3.42 -16.72
CA SER A 6 7.64 -4.17 -15.88
C SER A 6 8.23 -5.43 -15.21
N LEU A 7 9.10 -6.19 -15.89
CA LEU A 7 9.83 -7.30 -15.25
C LEU A 7 10.81 -6.81 -14.17
N GLY A 8 11.50 -5.68 -14.38
CA GLY A 8 12.31 -5.05 -13.35
C GLY A 8 11.48 -4.64 -12.13
N ARG A 9 10.29 -4.07 -12.36
CA ARG A 9 9.30 -3.72 -11.33
C ARG A 9 8.71 -4.94 -10.62
N LEU A 10 8.79 -6.13 -11.21
CA LEU A 10 8.41 -7.38 -10.55
C LEU A 10 9.54 -7.94 -9.69
N ILE A 11 10.79 -7.90 -10.20
CA ILE A 11 11.96 -8.47 -9.54
C ILE A 11 12.42 -7.62 -8.36
N ALA A 12 12.48 -6.29 -8.49
CA ALA A 12 13.02 -5.42 -7.44
C ALA A 12 12.26 -5.54 -6.10
N PRO A 13 10.92 -5.47 -6.06
CA PRO A 13 10.19 -5.63 -4.81
C PRO A 13 10.33 -7.03 -4.20
N ALA A 14 10.52 -8.08 -5.03
CA ALA A 14 10.78 -9.42 -4.51
C ALA A 14 12.15 -9.52 -3.81
N GLN A 15 13.17 -8.82 -4.31
CA GLN A 15 14.46 -8.71 -3.64
C GLN A 15 14.35 -7.94 -2.32
N GLU A 16 13.68 -6.78 -2.35
CA GLU A 16 13.53 -5.91 -1.19
C GLU A 16 12.76 -6.59 -0.05
N ARG A 17 11.60 -7.19 -0.34
CA ARG A 17 10.75 -7.85 0.67
C ARG A 17 11.45 -9.01 1.39
N ASN A 18 12.40 -9.66 0.74
CA ASN A 18 13.05 -10.85 1.29
C ASN A 18 14.53 -10.63 1.63
N GLY A 19 15.07 -9.44 1.40
CA GLY A 19 16.51 -9.16 1.53
C GLY A 19 17.39 -10.01 0.59
N TRP A 20 16.86 -10.40 -0.58
CA TRP A 20 17.56 -11.30 -1.50
C TRP A 20 18.42 -10.56 -2.51
N SER A 21 19.68 -10.99 -2.63
CA SER A 21 20.53 -10.65 -3.76
C SER A 21 20.09 -11.37 -5.03
N LEU A 22 20.61 -10.94 -6.18
CA LEU A 22 20.39 -11.64 -7.44
C LEU A 22 21.05 -13.05 -7.43
N SER A 23 22.07 -13.26 -6.59
CA SER A 23 22.71 -14.57 -6.40
C SER A 23 21.80 -15.51 -5.63
N ASP A 24 21.03 -14.99 -4.67
CA ASP A 24 20.01 -15.76 -3.97
C ASP A 24 18.88 -16.20 -4.91
N LEU A 25 18.48 -15.33 -5.86
CA LEU A 25 17.51 -15.70 -6.90
C LEU A 25 18.05 -16.83 -7.79
N ALA A 26 19.31 -16.75 -8.21
CA ALA A 26 19.98 -17.81 -8.97
C ALA A 26 20.03 -19.13 -8.20
N ALA A 27 20.44 -19.11 -6.92
CA ALA A 27 20.47 -20.29 -6.07
C ALA A 27 19.07 -20.87 -5.79
N ARG A 28 18.01 -20.07 -5.89
CA ARG A 28 16.62 -20.54 -5.80
C ARG A 28 16.15 -21.20 -7.10
N ALA A 29 16.53 -20.63 -8.26
CA ALA A 29 16.24 -21.21 -9.56
C ALA A 29 16.91 -22.59 -9.70
N ASP A 30 18.19 -22.69 -9.32
CA ASP A 30 18.96 -23.93 -9.36
C ASP A 30 18.34 -25.03 -8.49
N ARG A 31 17.96 -24.69 -7.24
CA ARG A 31 17.23 -25.62 -6.35
C ARG A 31 15.88 -26.06 -6.88
N ALA A 32 15.26 -25.28 -7.77
CA ALA A 32 14.02 -25.62 -8.44
C ALA A 32 14.24 -26.35 -9.79
N GLY A 33 15.49 -26.67 -10.14
CA GLY A 33 15.85 -27.39 -11.36
C GLY A 33 15.99 -26.51 -12.61
N TYR A 34 16.12 -25.19 -12.45
CA TYR A 34 16.28 -24.26 -13.56
C TYR A 34 17.69 -23.67 -13.64
N ASP A 35 18.29 -23.72 -14.82
CA ASP A 35 19.57 -23.07 -15.09
C ASP A 35 19.36 -21.57 -15.34
N MET A 36 19.49 -20.77 -14.27
CA MET A 36 19.38 -19.31 -14.32
C MET A 36 20.47 -18.64 -13.49
N SER A 37 21.36 -17.93 -14.17
CA SER A 37 22.47 -17.21 -13.52
C SER A 37 22.05 -15.88 -12.90
N HIS A 38 22.84 -15.39 -11.93
CA HIS A 38 22.74 -14.02 -11.40
C HIS A 38 22.75 -12.97 -12.52
N ALA A 39 23.64 -13.12 -13.51
CA ALA A 39 23.76 -12.17 -14.62
C ALA A 39 22.49 -12.16 -15.49
N SER A 40 21.84 -13.31 -15.68
CA SER A 40 20.55 -13.41 -16.36
C SER A 40 19.46 -12.67 -15.58
N PHE A 41 19.39 -12.83 -14.25
CA PHE A 41 18.48 -12.06 -13.41
C PHE A 41 18.77 -10.56 -13.45
N ALA A 42 20.04 -10.14 -13.43
CA ALA A 42 20.43 -8.74 -13.56
C ALA A 42 19.90 -8.15 -14.88
N ARG A 43 20.08 -8.88 -15.98
CA ARG A 43 19.59 -8.48 -17.31
C ARG A 43 18.08 -8.39 -17.35
N LEU A 44 17.37 -9.38 -16.80
CA LEU A 44 15.90 -9.37 -16.71
C LEU A 44 15.36 -8.23 -15.85
N LYS A 45 16.15 -7.70 -14.91
CA LYS A 45 15.78 -6.58 -14.07
C LYS A 45 16.03 -5.23 -14.73
N SER A 46 17.11 -5.11 -15.50
CA SER A 46 17.58 -3.83 -16.03
C SER A 46 17.15 -3.55 -17.47
N THR A 47 16.84 -4.58 -18.25
CA THR A 47 16.69 -4.48 -19.70
C THR A 47 15.36 -5.11 -20.16
N PRO A 48 14.51 -4.34 -20.87
CA PRO A 48 13.33 -4.90 -21.54
C PRO A 48 13.71 -6.09 -22.41
N VAL A 49 12.86 -7.12 -22.42
CA VAL A 49 13.12 -8.36 -23.17
C VAL A 49 12.33 -8.33 -24.47
N THR A 50 12.87 -8.86 -25.56
CA THR A 50 12.12 -8.98 -26.83
C THR A 50 11.33 -10.27 -26.93
N SER A 51 11.67 -11.26 -26.10
CA SER A 51 10.94 -12.53 -25.97
C SER A 51 11.25 -13.17 -24.62
N ILE A 52 10.34 -14.04 -24.16
CA ILE A 52 10.53 -14.85 -22.96
C ILE A 52 10.02 -16.26 -23.23
N LYS A 53 10.73 -17.28 -22.71
CA LYS A 53 10.28 -18.67 -22.78
C LYS A 53 9.24 -18.93 -21.70
N GLY A 54 8.25 -19.78 -21.98
CA GLY A 54 7.26 -20.23 -20.98
C GLY A 54 7.91 -20.85 -19.74
N GLU A 55 9.00 -21.59 -19.93
CA GLU A 55 9.79 -22.14 -18.82
C GLU A 55 10.35 -21.06 -17.88
N ASN A 56 10.83 -19.94 -18.45
CA ASN A 56 11.32 -18.81 -17.66
C ASN A 56 10.20 -18.10 -16.91
N ILE A 57 8.98 -18.06 -17.47
CA ILE A 57 7.80 -17.52 -16.78
C ILE A 57 7.49 -18.37 -15.53
N THR A 58 7.43 -19.70 -15.69
CA THR A 58 7.19 -20.62 -14.57
C THR A 58 8.29 -20.52 -13.52
N MET A 59 9.55 -20.47 -13.94
CA MET A 59 10.70 -20.28 -13.05
C MET A 59 10.58 -18.96 -12.28
N LEU A 60 10.30 -17.85 -12.95
CA LEU A 60 10.17 -16.55 -12.29
C LEU A 60 9.02 -16.53 -11.29
N ALA A 61 7.88 -17.15 -11.62
CA ALA A 61 6.74 -17.27 -10.71
C ALA A 61 7.14 -17.99 -9.41
N LEU A 62 7.87 -19.09 -9.55
CA LEU A 62 8.36 -19.89 -8.42
C LEU A 62 9.41 -19.13 -7.59
N VAL A 63 10.43 -18.58 -8.25
CA VAL A 63 11.57 -17.92 -7.59
C VAL A 63 11.12 -16.66 -6.86
N LEU A 64 10.30 -15.84 -7.51
CA LEU A 64 9.81 -14.55 -6.98
C LEU A 64 8.60 -14.72 -6.05
N ARG A 65 8.02 -15.93 -5.95
CA ARG A 65 6.77 -16.20 -5.23
C ARG A 65 5.63 -15.30 -5.71
N ALA A 66 5.52 -15.17 -7.03
CA ALA A 66 4.51 -14.34 -7.69
C ALA A 66 3.52 -15.23 -8.48
N PRO A 67 2.23 -14.86 -8.57
CA PRO A 67 1.29 -15.54 -9.44
C PRO A 67 1.80 -15.55 -10.89
N VAL A 68 1.64 -16.68 -11.59
CA VAL A 68 2.08 -16.83 -12.99
C VAL A 68 1.49 -15.73 -13.87
N ALA A 69 0.22 -15.37 -13.67
CA ALA A 69 -0.45 -14.30 -14.41
C ALA A 69 0.31 -12.97 -14.32
N HIS A 70 0.78 -12.58 -13.13
CA HIS A 70 1.54 -11.34 -12.95
C HIS A 70 2.89 -11.38 -13.67
N VAL A 71 3.55 -12.54 -13.69
CA VAL A 71 4.81 -12.72 -14.43
C VAL A 71 4.57 -12.61 -15.94
N VAL A 72 3.51 -13.25 -16.44
CA VAL A 72 3.13 -13.18 -17.86
C VAL A 72 2.85 -11.74 -18.28
N THR A 73 2.03 -11.02 -17.52
CA THR A 73 1.73 -9.61 -17.73
C THR A 73 3.01 -8.78 -17.78
N ALA A 74 3.84 -8.86 -16.74
CA ALA A 74 5.06 -8.08 -16.67
C ALA A 74 6.02 -8.39 -17.82
N ALA A 75 6.04 -9.65 -18.28
CA ALA A 75 6.84 -10.06 -19.41
C ALA A 75 6.31 -9.51 -20.75
N LEU A 76 4.99 -9.58 -20.98
CA LEU A 76 4.35 -9.01 -22.17
C LEU A 76 4.57 -7.50 -22.25
N GLU A 77 4.37 -6.78 -21.15
CA GLU A 77 4.67 -5.35 -21.07
C GLU A 77 6.16 -5.05 -21.29
N SER A 78 7.05 -5.91 -20.79
CA SER A 78 8.49 -5.77 -21.05
C SER A 78 8.88 -6.05 -22.50
N ILE A 79 8.05 -6.77 -23.26
CA ILE A 79 8.17 -6.98 -24.71
C ILE A 79 7.63 -5.76 -25.49
N GLY A 80 6.90 -4.86 -24.82
CA GLY A 80 6.25 -3.70 -25.43
C GLY A 80 4.79 -3.95 -25.82
N VAL A 81 4.17 -5.01 -25.29
CA VAL A 81 2.73 -5.23 -25.41
C VAL A 81 2.04 -4.42 -24.31
N GLU A 82 1.38 -3.33 -24.69
CA GLU A 82 0.52 -2.57 -23.79
C GLU A 82 -0.75 -3.38 -23.52
N LEU A 83 -0.85 -3.90 -22.30
CA LEU A 83 -2.07 -4.54 -21.81
C LEU A 83 -2.97 -3.44 -21.27
N ASP A 84 -4.22 -3.42 -21.71
CA ASP A 84 -5.21 -2.50 -21.17
C ASP A 84 -5.32 -2.75 -19.66
N SER A 85 -5.13 -1.69 -18.87
CA SER A 85 -5.24 -1.75 -17.41
C SER A 85 -6.62 -2.23 -16.97
N ALA A 86 -7.65 -2.04 -17.79
CA ALA A 86 -8.99 -2.59 -17.55
C ALA A 86 -9.06 -4.12 -17.63
N LEU A 87 -8.08 -4.78 -18.25
CA LEU A 87 -7.97 -6.24 -18.32
C LEU A 87 -7.22 -6.83 -17.11
N HIS A 88 -6.68 -5.99 -16.22
CA HIS A 88 -6.10 -6.43 -14.96
C HIS A 88 -7.20 -6.49 -13.89
N PRO A 89 -7.64 -7.69 -13.47
CA PRO A 89 -8.63 -7.79 -12.41
C PRO A 89 -8.04 -7.16 -11.15
N SER A 90 -8.79 -6.26 -10.53
CA SER A 90 -8.42 -5.70 -9.25
C SER A 90 -8.43 -6.81 -8.18
N VAL A 91 -7.76 -6.58 -7.05
CA VAL A 91 -7.84 -7.51 -5.91
C VAL A 91 -9.29 -7.71 -5.45
N LEU A 92 -10.14 -6.69 -5.61
CA LEU A 92 -11.56 -6.78 -5.32
C LEU A 92 -12.27 -7.73 -6.30
N ASP A 93 -12.00 -7.62 -7.59
CA ASP A 93 -12.58 -8.50 -8.62
C ASP A 93 -12.16 -9.95 -8.40
N VAL A 94 -10.87 -10.18 -8.10
CA VAL A 94 -10.35 -11.52 -7.79
C VAL A 94 -11.06 -12.15 -6.58
N VAL A 95 -11.34 -11.39 -5.53
CA VAL A 95 -12.07 -11.88 -4.36
C VAL A 95 -13.54 -12.14 -4.68
N GLN A 96 -14.20 -11.23 -5.39
CA GLN A 96 -15.61 -11.35 -5.73
C GLN A 96 -15.90 -12.49 -6.70
N GLU A 97 -14.98 -12.80 -7.60
CA GLU A 97 -15.13 -13.87 -8.60
C GLU A 97 -14.54 -15.22 -8.15
N SER A 98 -13.99 -15.30 -6.92
CA SER A 98 -13.30 -16.50 -6.44
C SER A 98 -14.29 -17.66 -6.22
N PRO A 99 -14.16 -18.80 -6.94
CA PRO A 99 -15.02 -19.96 -6.74
C PRO A 99 -14.71 -20.73 -5.44
N ASP A 100 -13.57 -20.46 -4.82
CA ASP A 100 -13.10 -21.13 -3.61
C ASP A 100 -13.66 -20.47 -2.32
N LEU A 101 -14.33 -19.33 -2.45
CA LEU A 101 -14.91 -18.58 -1.34
C LEU A 101 -16.43 -18.71 -1.31
N SER A 102 -17.00 -18.80 -0.11
CA SER A 102 -18.46 -18.67 0.05
C SER A 102 -18.89 -17.23 -0.24
N THR A 103 -20.15 -17.02 -0.64
CA THR A 103 -20.69 -15.67 -0.88
C THR A 103 -20.52 -14.76 0.34
N TYR A 104 -20.69 -15.30 1.55
CA TYR A 104 -20.47 -14.56 2.79
C TYR A 104 -19.01 -14.12 2.95
N ASP A 105 -18.05 -15.01 2.69
CA ASP A 105 -16.63 -14.68 2.80
C ASP A 105 -16.19 -13.67 1.72
N GLN A 106 -16.72 -13.79 0.50
CA GLN A 106 -16.50 -12.83 -0.58
C GLN A 106 -16.96 -11.43 -0.15
N GLU A 107 -18.17 -11.30 0.40
CA GLU A 107 -18.73 -10.03 0.87
C GLU A 107 -17.90 -9.44 2.02
N LEU A 108 -17.53 -10.27 3.01
CA LEU A 108 -16.74 -9.84 4.16
C LEU A 108 -15.36 -9.33 3.73
N LEU A 109 -14.64 -10.10 2.91
CA LEU A 109 -13.32 -9.73 2.42
C LEU A 109 -13.38 -8.51 1.51
N ALA A 110 -14.38 -8.41 0.64
CA ALA A 110 -14.61 -7.24 -0.20
C ALA A 110 -14.84 -5.97 0.64
N ALA A 111 -15.60 -6.06 1.72
CA ALA A 111 -15.84 -4.93 2.63
C ALA A 111 -14.53 -4.46 3.28
N VAL A 112 -13.72 -5.38 3.81
CA VAL A 112 -12.42 -5.06 4.41
C VAL A 112 -11.48 -4.41 3.38
N LEU A 113 -11.40 -4.98 2.17
CA LEU A 113 -10.55 -4.44 1.10
C LEU A 113 -10.94 -3.02 0.71
N ARG A 114 -12.24 -2.72 0.61
CA ARG A 114 -12.73 -1.36 0.31
C ARG A 114 -12.27 -0.36 1.37
N VAL A 115 -12.43 -0.69 2.66
CA VAL A 115 -11.98 0.19 3.76
C VAL A 115 -10.46 0.43 3.68
N MET A 116 -9.67 -0.60 3.42
CA MET A 116 -8.21 -0.46 3.28
C MET A 116 -7.83 0.44 2.11
N LEU A 117 -8.51 0.30 0.97
CA LEU A 117 -8.27 1.10 -0.22
C LEU A 117 -8.70 2.55 -0.05
N ASP A 118 -9.80 2.80 0.64
CA ASP A 118 -10.30 4.15 0.89
C ASP A 118 -9.39 4.92 1.86
N ARG A 119 -8.90 4.29 2.93
CA ARG A 119 -7.92 4.90 3.84
C ARG A 119 -6.64 5.33 3.12
N ARG A 120 -6.14 4.48 2.22
CA ARG A 120 -4.95 4.81 1.43
C ARG A 120 -5.17 6.02 0.52
N ARG A 121 -6.40 6.27 0.08
CA ARG A 121 -6.74 7.44 -0.73
C ARG A 121 -6.80 8.69 0.13
N THR A 122 -7.40 8.63 1.32
CA THR A 122 -7.47 9.77 2.24
C THR A 122 -6.09 10.18 2.76
N ASP A 123 -5.22 9.22 3.11
CA ASP A 123 -3.88 9.50 3.61
C ASP A 123 -2.99 10.23 2.56
N HIS A 124 -3.25 10.03 1.26
CA HIS A 124 -2.53 10.70 0.18
C HIS A 124 -3.09 12.09 -0.20
N HIS A 125 -4.27 12.47 0.32
CA HIS A 125 -4.85 13.79 0.09
C HIS A 125 -4.34 14.84 1.10
N ASP A 126 -4.05 14.43 2.34
CA ASP A 126 -3.59 15.37 3.38
C ASP A 126 -2.17 15.91 3.14
N GLU A 127 -1.30 15.18 2.44
CA GLU A 127 0.06 15.66 2.14
C GLU A 127 0.12 16.71 1.00
N ARG A 128 -0.91 16.80 0.15
CA ARG A 128 -0.89 17.73 -1.01
C ARG A 128 -1.45 19.10 -0.69
N ASP A 129 -2.33 19.22 0.30
CA ASP A 129 -2.96 20.49 0.66
C ASP A 129 -2.08 21.36 1.60
N HIS A 130 -0.98 20.81 2.11
CA HIS A 130 -0.04 21.53 2.98
C HIS A 130 1.17 22.13 2.26
N ALA A 131 1.44 21.79 1.00
CA ALA A 131 2.62 22.28 0.29
C ALA A 131 2.50 23.72 -0.25
N ASP A 132 1.29 24.28 -0.32
CA ASP A 132 1.04 25.60 -0.93
C ASP A 132 0.86 26.75 0.07
N GLN A 133 0.89 26.50 1.40
CA GLN A 133 0.64 27.56 2.40
C GLN A 133 1.91 28.24 2.98
N ASP A 134 3.11 27.76 2.65
CA ASP A 134 4.36 28.26 3.25
C ASP A 134 5.15 29.26 2.38
N GLN A 135 4.70 29.62 1.19
CA GLN A 135 5.45 30.55 0.32
C GLN A 135 5.02 32.03 0.38
N ASP A 136 3.89 32.37 1.03
CA ASP A 136 3.36 33.74 1.03
C ASP A 136 3.53 34.53 2.35
N ARG A 137 4.20 33.97 3.37
CA ARG A 137 4.36 34.65 4.68
C ARG A 137 5.63 35.49 4.86
N GLU A 138 6.58 35.48 3.93
CA GLU A 138 7.84 36.24 4.05
C GLU A 138 7.93 37.52 3.19
N ARG A 139 6.83 38.27 3.05
CA ARG A 139 6.90 39.67 2.58
C ARG A 139 5.95 40.58 3.36
N GLY A 140 6.43 41.04 4.52
CA GLY A 140 5.92 42.24 5.16
C GLY A 140 7.01 43.30 5.26
N THR A 141 6.83 44.47 4.63
CA THR A 141 6.85 45.79 5.30
C THR A 141 6.53 46.94 4.34
N ALA A 142 5.79 47.93 4.88
CA ALA A 142 5.36 49.23 4.33
C ALA A 142 4.17 49.20 3.33
N GLU A 143 3.14 50.04 3.40
CA GLU A 143 2.91 51.30 4.12
C GLU A 143 1.40 51.64 4.17
N ARG A 144 0.97 52.12 5.35
CA ARG A 144 -0.11 53.06 5.68
C ARG A 144 -1.08 53.59 4.58
N GLY A 145 -2.39 53.44 4.86
CA GLY A 145 -3.36 54.56 4.75
C GLY A 145 -4.70 54.26 4.09
N GLY A 146 -5.80 54.69 4.73
CA GLY A 146 -7.08 54.95 4.03
C GLY A 146 -8.30 54.34 4.69
N ALA A 147 -9.22 55.19 5.16
CA ALA A 147 -10.41 54.84 5.93
C ALA A 147 -11.66 54.54 5.08
N ARG A 148 -12.67 54.02 5.80
CA ARG A 148 -14.14 54.14 5.60
C ARG A 148 -14.82 53.21 4.57
N GLY A 149 -15.58 52.27 5.14
CA GLY A 149 -17.06 52.30 5.09
C GLY A 149 -17.71 51.61 3.90
N GLY A 150 -18.68 50.72 4.17
CA GLY A 150 -19.64 50.31 3.16
C GLY A 150 -20.07 48.85 3.28
N ASP A 151 -21.22 48.66 3.92
CA ASP A 151 -22.07 47.49 3.94
C ASP A 151 -22.57 47.11 2.53
N ALA A 152 -22.62 45.80 2.22
CA ALA A 152 -23.53 45.19 1.25
C ALA A 152 -23.30 43.67 1.19
N GLY A 153 -24.28 42.90 1.65
CA GLY A 153 -24.29 41.44 1.58
C GLY A 153 -24.45 40.89 0.16
N ALA A 154 -24.07 39.62 0.02
CA ALA A 154 -24.59 38.74 -1.01
C ALA A 154 -24.45 37.30 -0.53
N GLU A 155 -25.58 36.75 -0.10
CA GLU A 155 -25.81 35.33 0.12
C GLU A 155 -25.62 34.57 -1.20
N GLN A 156 -24.75 33.55 -1.24
CA GLN A 156 -24.82 32.49 -2.25
C GLN A 156 -24.58 31.12 -1.62
N LYS A 157 -25.67 30.60 -1.04
CA LYS A 157 -26.21 29.25 -1.20
C LYS A 157 -25.28 28.19 -1.84
N THR A 158 -24.53 27.49 -1.00
CA THR A 158 -24.00 26.16 -1.32
C THR A 158 -25.15 25.15 -1.31
N ALA A 159 -25.45 24.54 -2.45
CA ALA A 159 -26.33 23.38 -2.52
C ALA A 159 -25.59 22.15 -1.96
N ALA A 160 -25.83 21.85 -0.69
CA ALA A 160 -25.50 20.56 -0.11
C ALA A 160 -26.41 19.50 -0.74
N ALA A 161 -25.80 18.47 -1.33
CA ALA A 161 -26.49 17.26 -1.70
C ALA A 161 -26.92 16.53 -0.42
N ASP A 162 -28.16 16.03 -0.43
CA ASP A 162 -28.85 15.30 0.65
C ASP A 162 -27.94 14.28 1.36
N ALA A 163 -27.64 14.55 2.62
CA ALA A 163 -27.24 13.54 3.60
C ALA A 163 -28.52 13.03 4.30
N PRO A 164 -28.76 11.72 4.41
CA PRO A 164 -29.89 11.20 5.19
C PRO A 164 -29.74 11.61 6.66
N ALA A 165 -30.79 12.21 7.22
CA ALA A 165 -30.77 13.01 8.45
C ALA A 165 -30.69 12.22 9.77
N ASP A 166 -30.34 10.93 9.77
CA ASP A 166 -30.56 10.08 10.95
C ASP A 166 -29.32 9.30 11.44
N PHE A 167 -28.10 9.70 11.08
CA PHE A 167 -26.88 9.12 11.69
C PHE A 167 -26.34 10.05 12.78
N ASP A 168 -26.96 9.99 13.96
CA ASP A 168 -26.44 10.65 15.16
C ASP A 168 -25.22 9.88 15.68
N LEU A 169 -24.03 10.29 15.23
CA LEU A 169 -22.73 9.77 15.68
C LEU A 169 -22.50 9.90 17.19
N ALA A 170 -23.30 10.70 17.91
CA ALA A 170 -23.19 10.87 19.36
C ALA A 170 -24.03 9.85 20.16
N ALA A 171 -24.83 9.02 19.50
CA ALA A 171 -25.77 8.09 20.15
C ALA A 171 -25.28 6.63 20.24
N HIS A 172 -24.00 6.36 20.03
CA HIS A 172 -23.45 5.03 20.29
C HIS A 172 -23.09 4.89 21.77
N PRO A 173 -23.52 3.81 22.46
CA PRO A 173 -23.00 3.52 23.80
C PRO A 173 -21.49 3.31 23.72
N ASP A 174 -20.75 3.86 24.67
CA ASP A 174 -19.30 3.71 24.78
C ASP A 174 -18.92 2.23 24.61
N PHE A 175 -18.20 1.92 23.53
CA PHE A 175 -17.75 0.56 23.27
C PHE A 175 -16.52 0.31 24.16
N GLU A 176 -16.68 -0.54 25.17
CA GLU A 176 -15.57 -0.99 26.01
C GLU A 176 -14.66 -1.88 25.15
N LEU A 177 -13.43 -1.43 24.89
CA LEU A 177 -12.44 -2.26 24.21
C LEU A 177 -12.10 -3.45 25.11
N THR A 178 -11.81 -4.60 24.52
CA THR A 178 -11.42 -5.82 25.27
C THR A 178 -10.25 -5.57 26.23
N ARG A 179 -9.39 -4.60 25.89
CA ARG A 179 -8.29 -4.10 26.71
C ARG A 179 -8.76 -3.38 27.97
N ASP A 180 -9.80 -2.56 27.88
CA ASP A 180 -10.35 -1.80 29.02
C ASP A 180 -11.04 -2.75 30.00
N ARG A 181 -11.75 -3.76 29.48
CA ARG A 181 -12.29 -4.86 30.28
C ARG A 181 -11.18 -5.64 31.00
N GLN A 182 -10.09 -5.97 30.29
CA GLN A 182 -8.94 -6.66 30.90
C GLN A 182 -8.25 -5.81 31.96
N ALA A 183 -8.07 -4.51 31.75
CA ALA A 183 -7.46 -3.61 32.73
C ALA A 183 -8.30 -3.47 34.01
N ARG A 184 -9.64 -3.53 33.87
CA ARG A 184 -10.56 -3.52 35.02
C ARG A 184 -10.55 -4.85 35.80
N GLU A 185 -10.47 -5.97 35.09
CA GLU A 185 -10.54 -7.31 35.67
C GLU A 185 -9.20 -7.76 36.28
N TRP A 186 -8.08 -7.31 35.71
CA TRP A 186 -6.73 -7.79 36.04
C TRP A 186 -5.76 -6.71 36.52
N GLY A 187 -6.27 -5.50 36.82
CA GLY A 187 -5.57 -4.37 37.45
C GLY A 187 -4.05 -4.43 37.46
N ASP A 188 -3.42 -3.69 36.55
CA ASP A 188 -1.98 -3.41 36.45
C ASP A 188 -1.08 -4.47 37.11
N VAL A 189 -1.05 -5.67 36.52
CA VAL A 189 -0.02 -6.67 36.83
C VAL A 189 1.30 -6.17 36.26
N GLY A 190 1.90 -5.28 37.05
CA GLY A 190 3.33 -5.16 37.34
C GLY A 190 4.25 -5.30 36.15
N GLU A 191 4.76 -4.15 35.70
CA GLU A 191 6.21 -3.98 35.64
C GLU A 191 6.81 -4.65 36.88
N GLU A 192 7.72 -5.63 36.71
CA GLU A 192 8.79 -6.02 37.65
C GLU A 192 9.32 -7.43 37.33
N ASN A 193 10.37 -7.49 36.51
CA ASN A 193 11.55 -8.32 36.75
C ASN A 193 12.62 -7.97 35.70
N GLN A 194 13.17 -6.76 35.82
CA GLN A 194 14.59 -6.58 35.50
C GLN A 194 15.32 -7.12 36.72
N ASP A 195 16.01 -8.25 36.56
CA ASP A 195 16.95 -8.77 37.55
C ASP A 195 18.31 -8.09 37.31
N PRO A 196 18.76 -7.16 38.19
CA PRO A 196 20.13 -6.68 38.20
C PRO A 196 20.93 -7.58 39.15
N GLY A 197 21.96 -8.24 38.62
CA GLY A 197 22.71 -9.25 39.37
C GLY A 197 23.44 -8.76 40.61
N ASP A 198 23.85 -9.74 41.41
CA ASP A 198 24.91 -9.75 42.43
C ASP A 198 25.09 -11.22 42.86
N GLU A 199 26.23 -11.80 43.22
CA GLU A 199 27.62 -11.40 43.30
C GLU A 199 28.44 -12.70 43.56
N ALA A 200 29.75 -12.66 43.28
CA ALA A 200 30.86 -13.34 43.96
C ALA A 200 30.69 -14.72 44.67
N GLY A 201 31.52 -15.69 44.23
CA GLY A 201 32.54 -16.28 45.10
C GLY A 201 32.20 -17.52 45.94
N ALA A 202 32.64 -18.69 45.49
CA ALA A 202 33.33 -19.72 46.29
C ALA A 202 34.04 -20.71 45.35
#